data_AF-A0A916I1S2-F1
#
_entry.id   AF-A0A916I1S2-F1
#
_cell.length_a   1.000
_cell.length_b   1.000
_cell.length_c   1.000
_cell.angle_alpha   90.00
_cell.angle_beta   90.00
_cell.angle_gamma   90.00
#
_symmetry.space_group_name_H-M   'P 1'
#
loop_
_entity.id
_entity.type
_entity.pdbx_description
1 polymer ?
#
loop_
_entity_poly.entity_id
_entity_poly.type
_entity_poly.pdbx_seq_one_letter_code
_entity_poly.pdbx_strand_id
1 'polypeptide(L)' 'MQQRGIPPMLVDRVLRYGREVHDHHGATVYLIDRAARARISREGEARGPELERLRGVYVVVATDGAIRTVGHRTRRLRRH' A
#
# COMPACT_ATOMS: atom_id res chain seq x y z
N MET A 1 -10.96 9.46 8.35
CA MET A 1 -9.70 8.95 7.77
C MET A 1 -8.79 8.48 8.91
N GLN A 2 -8.48 7.19 9.03
CA GLN A 2 -7.51 6.71 10.02
C GLN A 2 -6.12 6.61 9.37
N GLN A 3 -5.32 7.68 9.49
CA GLN A 3 -3.89 7.66 9.13
C GLN A 3 -3.08 7.29 10.36
N ARG A 4 -2.41 6.13 10.34
CA ARG A 4 -1.57 5.63 11.45
C ARG A 4 -0.17 6.30 11.49
N GLY A 5 -0.09 7.61 11.24
CA GLY A 5 1.19 8.34 11.14
C GLY A 5 2.03 7.95 9.91
N ILE A 6 1.38 7.49 8.84
CA ILE A 6 2.05 7.08 7.60
C ILE A 6 2.23 8.32 6.73
N PRO A 7 3.46 8.64 6.29
CA PRO A 7 3.72 9.79 5.43
C PRO A 7 2.86 9.76 4.15
N PRO A 8 2.24 10.88 3.73
CA PRO A 8 1.40 10.95 2.53
C PRO A 8 2.09 10.40 1.27
N MET A 9 3.38 10.70 1.10
CA MET A 9 4.16 10.19 -0.02
C MET A 9 4.22 8.65 -0.09
N LEU A 10 4.18 7.95 1.04
CA LEU A 10 4.09 6.48 1.03
C LEU A 10 2.71 6.00 0.59
N VAL A 11 1.65 6.73 0.94
CA VAL A 11 0.27 6.47 0.50
C VAL A 11 0.18 6.60 -1.02
N ASP A 12 0.72 7.68 -1.58
CA ASP A 12 0.72 7.92 -3.03
C ASP A 12 1.44 6.80 -3.79
N ARG A 13 2.56 6.31 -3.25
CA ARG A 13 3.29 5.19 -3.87
C ARG A 13 2.54 3.88 -3.77
N VAL A 14 1.81 3.64 -2.69
CA VAL A 14 0.96 2.45 -2.56
C VAL A 14 -0.19 2.50 -3.58
N LEU A 15 -0.80 3.67 -3.77
CA LEU A 15 -1.84 3.86 -4.78
C LEU A 15 -1.30 3.71 -6.22
N ARG A 16 -0.11 4.25 -6.50
CA ARG A 16 0.50 4.20 -7.85
C ARG A 16 1.07 2.84 -8.22
N TYR A 17 1.75 2.18 -7.30
CA TYR A 17 2.54 0.97 -7.58
C TYR A 17 2.00 -0.29 -6.95
N GLY A 18 1.09 -0.17 -5.97
CA GLY A 18 0.53 -1.29 -5.25
C GLY A 18 -0.28 -2.21 -6.15
N ARG A 19 -0.38 -3.46 -5.72
CA ARG A 19 -1.32 -4.42 -6.29
C ARG A 19 -2.71 -4.15 -5.73
N GLU A 20 -3.68 -4.05 -6.62
CA GLU A 20 -5.09 -3.96 -6.29
C GLU A 20 -5.67 -5.31 -5.86
N VAL A 21 -6.44 -5.31 -4.78
CA VAL A 21 -7.17 -6.46 -4.26
C VAL A 21 -8.56 -5.99 -3.88
N HIS A 22 -9.57 -6.45 -4.60
CA HIS A 22 -10.96 -6.21 -4.21
C HIS A 22 -11.30 -7.06 -2.98
N ASP A 23 -11.89 -6.44 -1.97
CA ASP A 23 -12.29 -7.14 -0.74
C ASP A 23 -13.66 -7.83 -0.84
N HIS A 24 -14.31 -7.78 -2.01
CA HIS A 24 -15.67 -8.26 -2.29
C HIS A 24 -16.78 -7.59 -1.46
N HIS A 25 -16.47 -6.58 -0.66
CA HIS A 25 -17.39 -5.84 0.20
C HIS A 25 -17.49 -4.35 -0.20
N GLY A 26 -17.02 -4.00 -1.41
CA GLY A 26 -17.09 -2.65 -1.95
C GLY A 26 -15.89 -1.76 -1.62
N ALA A 27 -14.75 -2.34 -1.24
CA ALA A 27 -13.50 -1.60 -1.18
C ALA A 27 -12.37 -2.28 -1.97
N THR A 28 -11.43 -1.44 -2.41
CA THR A 28 -10.19 -1.87 -3.06
C THR A 28 -9.04 -1.66 -2.09
N VAL A 29 -8.28 -2.72 -1.84
CA VAL A 29 -7.08 -2.70 -1.02
C VAL A 29 -5.86 -2.67 -1.93
N TYR A 30 -5.04 -1.63 -1.80
CA TYR A 30 -3.75 -1.48 -2.45
C TYR A 30 -2.66 -1.99 -1.52
N LEU A 31 -1.82 -2.91 -2.01
CA LEU A 31 -0.76 -3.56 -1.25
C LEU A 31 0.58 -3.44 -1.97
N ILE A 32 1.65 -3.08 -1.26
CA ILE A 32 3.02 -3.17 -1.81
C ILE A 32 3.52 -4.62 -1.71
N ASP A 33 3.70 -5.26 -2.86
CA ASP A 33 4.33 -6.58 -2.98
C ASP A 33 5.77 -6.49 -3.50
N ARG A 34 6.40 -7.65 -3.73
CA ARG A 34 7.78 -7.71 -4.23
C ARG A 34 7.91 -7.10 -5.63
N ALA A 35 6.93 -7.26 -6.50
CA ALA A 35 6.96 -6.73 -7.86
C ALA A 35 6.80 -5.21 -7.86
N ALA A 36 5.89 -4.67 -7.04
CA ALA A 36 5.73 -3.25 -6.80
C ALA A 36 7.04 -2.60 -6.34
N ARG A 37 7.71 -3.19 -5.33
CA ARG A 37 9.01 -2.70 -4.85
C ARG A 37 10.09 -2.71 -5.92
N ALA A 38 10.15 -3.75 -6.75
CA ALA A 38 11.09 -3.83 -7.86
C ALA A 38 10.83 -2.73 -8.90
N ARG A 39 9.56 -2.45 -9.25
CA ARG A 39 9.20 -1.36 -10.16
C ARG A 39 9.60 0.01 -9.61
N ILE A 40 9.26 0.30 -8.35
CA ILE A 40 9.64 1.55 -7.67
C ILE A 40 11.16 1.75 -7.69
N SER A 41 11.91 0.68 -7.38
CA SER A 41 13.37 0.75 -7.39
C SER A 41 13.93 0.99 -8.80
N ARG A 42 13.36 0.33 -9.81
CA ARG A 42 13.78 0.44 -11.22
C ARG A 42 13.50 1.84 -11.79
N GLU A 43 12.41 2.46 -11.37
CA GLU A 43 12.01 3.81 -11.78
C GLU A 43 12.69 4.92 -10.97
N GLY A 44 13.46 4.56 -9.92
CA GLY A 44 14.20 5.52 -9.11
C GLY A 44 13.36 6.31 -8.10
N GLU A 45 12.08 5.96 -7.95
CA GLU A 45 11.08 6.65 -7.14
C GLU A 45 11.27 6.42 -5.63
N ALA A 46 12.02 5.39 -5.24
CA ALA A 46 12.40 5.15 -3.86
C ALA A 46 13.74 4.40 -3.77
N ARG A 47 14.45 4.57 -2.65
CA ARG A 47 15.71 3.88 -2.36
C ARG A 47 15.62 3.07 -1.07
N GLY A 48 16.58 2.17 -0.86
CA GLY A 48 16.62 1.15 0.21
C GLY A 48 15.76 1.42 1.46
N PRO A 49 16.07 2.43 2.29
CA PRO A 49 15.33 2.71 3.53
C PRO A 49 13.83 2.98 3.32
N GLU A 50 13.49 3.60 2.20
CA GLU A 50 12.14 3.99 1.85
C GLU A 50 11.34 2.82 1.25
N LEU A 51 12.01 1.96 0.48
CA LEU A 51 11.44 0.68 0.05
C LEU A 51 11.14 -0.23 1.24
N GLU A 52 11.95 -0.18 2.30
CA GLU A 52 11.65 -0.89 3.55
C GLU A 52 10.47 -0.25 4.30
N ARG A 53 10.34 1.08 4.31
CA ARG A 53 9.16 1.75 4.89
C ARG A 53 7.86 1.42 4.14
N LEU A 54 7.92 1.21 2.83
CA LEU A 54 6.79 0.76 2.03
C LEU A 54 6.39 -0.70 2.33
N ARG A 55 7.28 -1.48 2.96
CA ARG A 55 7.04 -2.90 3.22
C ARG A 55 5.89 -3.06 4.21
N GLY A 56 4.79 -3.63 3.71
CA GLY A 56 3.60 -3.88 4.51
C GLY A 56 2.68 -2.66 4.62
N VAL A 57 2.96 -1.54 3.96
CA VAL A 57 1.96 -0.46 3.87
C VAL A 57 0.81 -0.93 2.97
N TYR A 58 -0.41 -0.62 3.40
CA TYR A 58 -1.61 -0.82 2.61
C TYR A 58 -2.57 0.36 2.71
N VAL A 59 -3.34 0.55 1.65
CA VAL A 59 -4.37 1.59 1.55
C VAL A 59 -5.68 0.91 1.18
N VAL A 60 -6.77 1.25 1.88
CA VAL A 60 -8.12 0.80 1.55
C VAL A 60 -8.88 2.00 1.00
N VAL A 61 -9.38 1.85 -0.21
CA VAL A 61 -10.13 2.86 -0.95
C VAL A 61 -11.56 2.37 -1.12
N ALA A 62 -12.55 3.19 -0.77
CA ALA A 62 -13.95 2.89 -0.97
C ALA A 62 -14.35 3.04 -2.46
N THR A 63 -15.54 2.56 -2.82
CA THR A 63 -16.07 2.67 -4.19
C THR A 63 -16.19 4.10 -4.72
N ASP A 64 -16.29 5.10 -3.83
CA ASP A 64 -16.34 6.53 -4.15
C ASP A 64 -14.93 7.14 -4.34
N GLY A 65 -13.87 6.34 -4.25
CA GLY A 65 -12.48 6.79 -4.34
C GLY A 65 -11.92 7.37 -3.04
N ALA A 66 -12.70 7.41 -1.95
CA ALA A 66 -12.23 7.94 -0.68
C ALA A 66 -11.29 6.95 0.03
N ILE A 67 -10.16 7.46 0.53
CA ILE A 67 -9.24 6.67 1.36
C ILE A 67 -9.88 6.44 2.73
N ARG A 68 -10.31 5.19 2.99
CA ARG A 68 -10.86 4.80 4.29
C ARG A 68 -9.78 4.55 5.32
N THR A 69 -8.77 3.78 4.94
CA THR A 69 -7.76 3.26 5.87
C THR A 69 -6.38 3.29 5.24
N VAL A 70 -5.38 3.72 6.01
CA VAL A 70 -3.97 3.53 5.68
C VAL A 70 -3.31 2.84 6.87
N GLY A 71 -2.57 1.77 6.63
CA GLY A 71 -1.95 1.02 7.72
C GLY A 71 -0.69 0.28 7.35
N HIS A 72 0.06 -0.11 8.38
CA HIS A 72 1.15 -1.09 8.26
C HIS A 72 0.61 -2.49 8.59
N ARG A 73 1.01 -3.47 7.79
CA ARG A 73 0.70 -4.88 7.98
C ARG A 73 1.75 -5.48 8.90
N THR A 74 1.49 -5.45 10.21
CA THR A 74 2.40 -5.97 11.24
C THR A 74 2.41 -7.50 11.35
N ARG A 75 1.43 -8.20 10.75
CA ARG A 75 1.39 -9.68 10.65
C ARG A 75 1.40 -10.15 9.19
N ARG A 76 2.11 -11.25 8.92
CA ARG A 76 1.96 -12.02 7.67
C ARG A 76 0.49 -12.46 7.56
N LEU A 77 -0.18 -12.17 6.44
CA LEU A 77 -1.48 -12.77 6.15
C LEU A 77 -1.26 -14.29 6.16
N ARG A 78 -1.90 -15.01 7.09
CA ARG A 78 -2.00 -16.47 6.96
C ARG A 78 -2.82 -16.71 5.69
N ARG A 79 -2.21 -17.38 4.71
CA ARG A 79 -2.96 -18.00 3.62
C ARG A 79 -3.63 -19.21 4.26
N HIS A 80 -4.95 -19.20 4.37
CA HIS A 80 -5.75 -20.40 4.59
C HIS A 80 -6.20 -20.90 3.23
#